data_AF-A0A8X6NNL0-F1
#
_entry.id   AF-A0A8X6NNL0-F1
#
_cell.length_a   1.000
_cell.length_b   1.000
_cell.length_c   1.000
_cell.angle_alpha   90.00
_cell.angle_beta   90.00
_cell.angle_gamma   90.00
#
_symmetry.space_group_name_H-M   'P 1'
#
loop_
_entity.id
_entity.type
_entity.pdbx_description
1 polymer ?
#
loop_
_entity_poly.entity_id
_entity_poly.type
_entity_poly.pdbx_seq_one_letter_code
_entity_poly.pdbx_strand_id
1 'polypeptide(L)'
;MPRPGAIKVHLPYHLTPRSDAAKYIYVTRNPKDTCVSYYHHMKNIPSHGFNGTFDQFFELFLSGNIDYGDYFDHLLGWYEH
;
A
#
# COMPACT_ATOMS: atom_id res chain seq x y z
N MET A 1 -18.80 14.08 7.08
CA MET A 1 -17.82 14.50 8.09
C MET A 1 -17.73 16.02 8.09
N PRO A 2 -17.80 16.69 9.26
CA PRO A 2 -17.47 18.11 9.37
C PRO A 2 -16.00 18.31 8.99
N ARG A 3 -15.67 19.42 8.32
CA ARG A 3 -14.30 19.68 7.85
C ARG A 3 -13.46 20.39 8.93
N PRO A 4 -12.15 20.09 8.99
CA PRO A 4 -11.40 19.20 8.10
C PRO A 4 -11.44 17.73 8.58
N GLY A 5 -11.81 16.80 7.68
CA GLY A 5 -11.79 15.36 7.94
C GLY A 5 -10.57 14.71 7.28
N ALA A 6 -9.82 13.91 8.03
CA ALA A 6 -8.71 13.14 7.50
C ALA A 6 -9.21 11.87 6.80
N ILE A 7 -8.67 11.56 5.62
CA ILE A 7 -8.96 10.35 4.87
C ILE A 7 -7.64 9.63 4.62
N LYS A 8 -7.63 8.31 4.82
CA LYS A 8 -6.47 7.44 4.56
C LYS A 8 -6.84 6.43 3.49
N VAL A 9 -6.00 6.31 2.47
CA VAL A 9 -6.13 5.35 1.38
C VAL A 9 -4.76 4.73 1.06
N HIS A 10 -4.77 3.56 0.41
CA HIS A 10 -3.59 2.90 -0.13
C HIS A 10 -3.64 2.85 -1.66
N LEU A 11 -4.43 3.72 -2.29
CA LEU A 11 -4.59 3.70 -3.75
C LEU A 11 -3.33 4.23 -4.43
N PRO A 12 -2.97 3.68 -5.61
CA PRO A 12 -1.94 4.26 -6.44
C PRO A 12 -2.38 5.65 -6.91
N TYR A 13 -1.39 6.45 -7.32
CA TYR A 13 -1.59 7.83 -7.70
C TYR A 13 -2.76 8.03 -8.69
N HIS A 14 -2.77 7.24 -9.77
CA HIS A 14 -3.72 7.37 -10.87
C HIS A 14 -5.16 6.95 -10.52
N LEU A 15 -5.37 6.25 -9.40
CA LEU A 15 -6.70 5.88 -8.91
C LEU A 15 -7.18 6.74 -7.74
N THR A 16 -6.32 7.62 -7.22
CA THR A 16 -6.66 8.44 -6.05
C THR A 16 -7.49 9.65 -6.45
N PRO A 17 -8.70 9.85 -5.87
CA PRO A 17 -9.51 11.04 -6.14
C PRO A 17 -8.77 12.33 -5.76
N ARG A 18 -8.70 13.25 -6.71
CA ARG A 18 -8.00 14.53 -6.57
C ARG A 18 -8.96 15.69 -6.35
N SER A 19 -8.57 16.62 -5.47
CA SER A 19 -9.28 17.87 -5.23
C SER A 19 -8.28 18.96 -4.87
N ASP A 20 -8.41 20.11 -5.52
CA ASP A 20 -7.55 21.28 -5.26
C ASP A 20 -7.77 21.88 -3.86
N ALA A 21 -8.87 21.51 -3.19
CA ALA A 21 -9.17 21.92 -1.82
C ALA A 21 -8.56 20.98 -0.75
N ALA A 22 -7.89 19.90 -1.17
CA ALA A 22 -7.30 18.91 -0.27
C ALA A 22 -5.77 18.99 -0.25
N LYS A 23 -5.18 18.50 0.85
CA LYS A 23 -3.74 18.30 0.99
C LYS A 23 -3.45 16.82 1.05
N TYR A 24 -2.33 16.42 0.46
CA TYR A 24 -1.94 15.01 0.32
C TYR A 24 -0.59 14.80 1.02
N ILE A 25 -0.49 13.73 1.80
CA ILE A 25 0.74 13.30 2.44
C ILE A 25 0.95 11.85 2.03
N TYR A 26 2.03 11.60 1.29
CA TYR A 26 2.45 10.25 0.93
C TYR A 26 3.54 9.78 1.90
N VAL A 27 3.46 8.52 2.33
CA VAL A 27 4.42 7.93 3.26
C VAL A 27 5.05 6.71 2.57
N THR A 28 6.38 6.69 2.52
CA THR A 28 7.15 5.55 2.05
C THR A 28 8.06 5.01 3.16
N ARG A 29 8.47 3.76 3.02
CA ARG A 29 9.33 3.02 3.96
C ARG A 29 10.18 2.04 3.17
N ASN A 30 11.40 1.76 3.64
CA ASN A 30 12.28 0.73 3.07
C ASN A 30 11.48 -0.52 2.64
N PRO A 31 11.53 -0.93 1.37
CA PRO A 31 10.70 -2.01 0.83
C PRO A 31 10.92 -3.35 1.55
N LYS A 32 12.13 -3.60 2.05
CA LYS A 32 12.43 -4.82 2.81
C LYS A 32 11.62 -4.89 4.11
N ASP A 33 11.58 -3.78 4.85
CA ASP A 33 10.79 -3.68 6.08
C ASP A 33 9.29 -3.67 5.80
N THR A 34 8.88 -3.03 4.70
CA THR A 34 7.49 -3.02 4.23
C THR A 34 7.01 -4.43 3.92
N CYS A 35 7.80 -5.23 3.19
CA CYS A 35 7.47 -6.62 2.86
C CYS A 35 7.26 -7.47 4.13
N VAL A 36 8.16 -7.39 5.10
CA VAL A 36 8.02 -8.12 6.39
C VAL A 36 6.77 -7.68 7.14
N SER A 37 6.54 -6.36 7.24
CA SER A 37 5.35 -5.82 7.89
C SER A 37 4.06 -6.27 7.20
N TYR A 38 4.05 -6.34 5.86
CA TYR A 38 2.87 -6.68 5.09
C TYR A 38 2.55 -8.17 5.16
N TYR A 39 3.56 -9.05 5.18
CA TYR A 39 3.40 -10.47 5.48
C TYR A 39 2.65 -10.68 6.81
N HIS A 40 3.11 -10.02 7.89
CA HIS A 40 2.44 -10.15 9.18
C HIS A 40 1.03 -9.54 9.18
N HIS A 41 0.80 -8.45 8.45
CA HIS A 41 -0.53 -7.88 8.27
C HIS A 41 -1.49 -8.87 7.58
N MET A 42 -1.04 -9.55 6.51
CA MET A 42 -1.80 -10.61 5.83
C MET A 42 -2.11 -11.79 6.75
N LYS A 43 -1.16 -12.20 7.59
CA LYS A 43 -1.34 -13.31 8.54
C LYS A 43 -2.26 -12.97 9.70
N ASN A 44 -2.21 -11.74 10.21
CA ASN A 44 -2.87 -11.34 11.45
C ASN A 44 -4.32 -10.87 11.25
N ILE A 45 -4.70 -10.53 10.03
CA ILE A 45 -6.06 -10.08 9.72
C ILE A 45 -6.79 -11.22 9.01
N PRO A 46 -7.76 -11.87 9.66
CA PRO A 46 -8.42 -13.06 9.12
C PRO A 46 -9.10 -12.85 7.75
N SER A 47 -9.57 -11.63 7.47
CA SER A 47 -10.24 -11.32 6.19
C SER A 47 -9.33 -11.41 4.98
N HIS A 48 -8.00 -11.35 5.16
CA HIS A 48 -7.04 -11.51 4.06
C HIS A 48 -6.83 -12.98 3.69
N GLY A 49 -7.13 -13.92 4.58
CA GLY A 49 -7.13 -15.36 4.29
C GLY A 49 -5.76 -15.97 3.93
N PHE A 50 -4.66 -15.22 4.04
CA PHE A 50 -3.34 -15.67 3.64
C PHE A 50 -2.75 -16.65 4.67
N ASN A 51 -2.46 -17.88 4.22
CA ASN A 51 -1.91 -18.94 5.06
C ASN A 51 -0.52 -19.42 4.63
N GLY A 52 0.11 -18.77 3.66
CA GLY A 52 1.43 -19.14 3.13
C GLY A 52 2.62 -18.82 4.05
N THR A 53 3.80 -19.24 3.61
CA THR A 53 5.10 -18.91 4.24
C THR A 53 5.55 -17.50 3.86
N PHE A 54 6.60 -17.01 4.53
CA PHE A 54 7.20 -15.72 4.17
C PHE A 54 7.78 -15.75 2.75
N ASP A 55 8.45 -16.82 2.33
CA ASP A 55 9.02 -16.92 0.98
C ASP A 55 7.94 -16.85 -0.10
N GLN A 56 6.80 -17.51 0.11
CA GLN A 56 5.66 -17.40 -0.80
C GLN A 56 5.11 -15.98 -0.87
N PHE A 57 5.01 -15.29 0.27
CA PHE A 57 4.61 -13.89 0.30
C PHE A 57 5.63 -12.97 -0.38
N PHE A 58 6.91 -13.25 -0.20
CA PHE A 58 7.99 -12.47 -0.80
C PHE A 58 7.92 -12.50 -2.33
N GLU A 59 7.66 -13.67 -2.93
CA GLU A 59 7.42 -13.79 -4.38
C GLU A 59 6.17 -13.04 -4.84
N LEU A 60 5.08 -13.06 -4.05
CA LEU A 60 3.88 -12.25 -4.34
C LEU A 60 4.18 -10.75 -4.28
N PHE A 61 4.94 -10.32 -3.28
CA PHE A 61 5.34 -8.93 -3.10
C PHE A 61 6.21 -8.44 -4.27
N LEU A 62 7.20 -9.24 -4.69
CA LEU A 62 8.08 -8.91 -5.82
C LEU A 62 7.36 -8.91 -7.17
N SER A 63 6.34 -9.76 -7.34
CA SER A 63 5.56 -9.83 -8.58
C SER A 63 4.41 -8.84 -8.63
N GLY A 64 4.19 -8.05 -7.56
CA GLY A 64 3.07 -7.12 -7.44
C GLY A 64 1.71 -7.81 -7.31
N ASN A 65 1.66 -9.13 -7.12
CA ASN A 65 0.43 -9.91 -6.95
C ASN A 65 -0.08 -9.86 -5.50
N ILE A 66 -0.23 -8.63 -5.00
CA ILE A 66 -0.69 -8.27 -3.66
C ILE A 66 -1.74 -7.16 -3.78
N ASP A 67 -2.42 -6.82 -2.69
CA ASP A 67 -3.32 -5.67 -2.74
C ASP A 67 -2.52 -4.41 -3.09
N TYR A 68 -3.17 -3.54 -3.87
CA TYR A 68 -2.60 -2.26 -4.32
C TYR A 68 -1.41 -2.36 -5.28
N GLY A 69 -1.03 -3.57 -5.70
CA GLY A 69 -0.11 -3.82 -6.81
C GLY A 69 1.37 -3.77 -6.46
N ASP A 70 2.21 -3.57 -7.47
CA ASP A 70 3.66 -3.50 -7.30
C ASP A 70 4.08 -2.29 -6.43
N TYR A 71 5.01 -2.55 -5.51
CA TYR A 71 5.47 -1.54 -4.56
C TYR A 71 6.20 -0.37 -5.24
N PHE A 72 7.03 -0.66 -6.24
CA PHE A 72 7.85 0.37 -6.90
C PHE A 72 7.01 1.20 -7.87
N ASP A 73 6.09 0.58 -8.62
CA ASP A 73 5.13 1.30 -9.46
C ASP A 73 4.27 2.24 -8.60
N HIS A 74 3.82 1.76 -7.43
CA HIS A 74 3.07 2.58 -6.48
C HIS A 74 3.92 3.75 -5.95
N LEU A 75 5.16 3.48 -5.53
CA LEU A 75 6.08 4.50 -5.01
C LEU A 75 6.42 5.55 -6.07
N LEU A 76 6.84 5.12 -7.26
CA LEU A 76 7.29 6.02 -8.33
C LEU A 76 6.14 6.88 -8.84
N GLY A 77 4.94 6.30 -9.03
CA GLY A 77 3.78 7.09 -9.44
C GLY A 77 3.41 8.20 -8.46
N TRP A 78 3.59 7.97 -7.16
CA TRP A 78 3.44 9.02 -6.14
C TRP A 78 4.63 9.97 -6.04
N TYR A 79 5.86 9.51 -6.32
CA TYR A 79 7.09 10.30 -6.21
C TYR A 79 7.24 11.34 -7.32
N GLU A 80 6.67 11.09 -8.50
CA GLU A 80 6.68 12.00 -9.64
C GLU A 80 5.88 13.30 -9.43
N HIS A 81 5.12 13.42 -8.33
CA HIS A 81 4.10 14.45 -8.13
C HIS A 81 4.09 15.06 -6.72
#